data_AF-A0A538R311-F1
#
_entry.id   AF-A0A538R311-F1
#
_cell.length_a   1.000
_cell.length_b   1.000
_cell.length_c   1.000
_cell.angle_alpha   90.00
_cell.angle_beta   90.00
_cell.angle_gamma   90.00
#
_symmetry.space_group_name_H-M   'P 1'
#
loop_
_entity.id
_entity.type
_entity.pdbx_description
1 polymer ?
#
loop_
_entity_poly.entity_id
_entity_poly.type
_entity_poly.pdbx_seq_one_letter_code
_entity_poly.pdbx_strand_id
1 'polypeptide(L)'
;MARARSKHRKAPATPAAPPASRDRRDRRDRAPDPRRWIYAGLDLVFAAVYAIAIVLVIPNRLPSAMLQLWTFPLASVAMAAGMVIGGRGGWWTAVAGGSFALASTILLIVRIAISAAVLAGVYGAFGKAAATFALVMIALVVELVALLPIVQVKYLMTRAGRRALRLP
;
A
#
# COMPACT_ATOMS: atom_id res chain seq x y z
N MET A 1 -9.84 26.38 82.29
CA MET A 1 -8.73 25.85 81.45
C MET A 1 -9.20 25.79 79.98
N ALA A 2 -8.83 26.78 79.18
CA ALA A 2 -9.27 26.89 77.78
C ALA A 2 -8.17 26.35 76.83
N ARG A 3 -8.50 25.35 76.01
CA ARG A 3 -7.60 24.80 74.97
C ARG A 3 -7.69 25.65 73.71
N ALA A 4 -6.62 26.41 73.42
CA ALA A 4 -6.42 27.09 72.15
C ALA A 4 -6.08 26.07 71.05
N ARG A 5 -6.95 25.97 70.04
CA ARG A 5 -6.77 25.08 68.87
C ARG A 5 -6.21 25.91 67.72
N SER A 6 -4.93 25.73 67.41
CA SER A 6 -4.23 26.46 66.34
C SER A 6 -4.74 26.02 64.95
N LYS A 7 -5.18 26.99 64.15
CA LYS A 7 -5.58 26.80 62.75
C LYS A 7 -4.31 26.63 61.91
N HIS A 8 -4.11 25.43 61.38
CA HIS A 8 -3.03 25.12 60.45
C HIS A 8 -3.32 25.80 59.10
N ARG A 9 -2.62 26.90 58.82
CA ARG A 9 -2.75 27.68 57.57
C ARG A 9 -1.99 26.94 56.47
N LYS A 10 -2.71 26.35 55.52
CA LYS A 10 -2.17 25.67 54.33
C LYS A 10 -1.49 26.72 53.44
N ALA A 11 -0.20 26.58 53.19
CA ALA A 11 0.53 27.48 52.29
C ALA A 11 0.01 27.34 50.85
N PRO A 12 -0.08 28.43 50.07
CA PRO A 12 -0.49 28.38 48.67
C PRO A 12 0.56 27.62 47.85
N ALA A 13 0.13 26.53 47.21
CA ALA A 13 0.97 25.78 46.30
C ALA A 13 1.39 26.68 45.12
N THR A 14 2.69 26.90 44.96
CA THR A 14 3.27 27.56 43.79
C THR A 14 2.84 26.78 42.54
N PRO A 15 2.18 27.40 41.55
CA PRO A 15 1.83 26.72 40.31
C PRO A 15 3.12 26.31 39.59
N ALA A 16 3.32 25.01 39.44
CA ALA A 16 4.46 24.46 38.71
C ALA A 16 4.42 24.95 37.27
N ALA A 17 5.54 25.51 36.80
CA ALA A 17 5.69 25.97 35.43
C ALA A 17 5.33 24.82 34.45
N PRO A 18 4.51 25.08 33.41
CA PRO A 18 4.10 24.05 32.47
C PRO A 18 5.36 23.47 31.78
N PRO A 19 5.45 22.13 31.63
CA PRO A 19 6.61 21.50 31.04
C PRO A 19 6.76 21.92 29.57
N ALA A 20 7.74 22.79 29.30
CA ALA A 20 8.09 23.29 27.96
C ALA A 20 8.47 22.19 26.95
N SER A 21 8.51 20.91 27.37
CA SER A 21 8.87 19.76 26.54
C SER A 21 7.69 19.12 25.79
N ARG A 22 6.42 19.42 26.13
CA ARG A 22 5.25 18.89 25.41
C ARG A 22 5.05 19.57 24.05
N ASP A 23 5.19 20.89 24.00
CA ASP A 23 4.91 21.70 22.80
C ASP A 23 5.87 21.41 21.62
N ARG A 24 7.11 20.98 21.90
CA ARG A 24 8.08 20.62 20.86
C ARG A 24 7.80 19.26 20.21
N ARG A 25 7.09 18.35 20.87
CA ARG A 25 6.71 17.06 20.27
C ARG A 25 5.56 17.24 19.29
N ASP A 26 4.54 18.00 19.68
CA ASP A 26 3.36 18.26 18.85
C ASP A 26 3.67 19.00 17.54
N ARG A 27 4.72 19.85 17.51
CA ARG A 27 5.16 20.51 16.27
C ARG A 27 5.89 19.59 15.29
N ARG A 28 6.61 18.56 15.77
CA ARG A 28 7.31 17.61 14.89
C ARG A 28 6.34 16.64 14.21
N ASP A 29 5.20 16.37 14.85
CA ASP A 29 4.14 15.52 14.30
C ASP A 29 3.34 16.18 13.15
N ARG A 30 3.61 17.46 12.84
CA ARG A 30 2.97 18.19 11.73
C ARG A 30 3.76 18.20 10.42
N ALA A 31 5.02 17.75 10.43
CA ALA A 31 5.79 17.67 9.19
C ALA A 31 5.15 16.62 8.26
N PRO A 32 4.81 16.97 7.00
CA PRO A 32 4.31 15.99 6.04
C PRO A 32 5.33 14.87 5.84
N ASP A 33 4.93 13.61 6.06
CA ASP A 33 5.82 12.47 5.83
C ASP A 33 6.12 12.36 4.32
N PRO A 34 7.39 12.51 3.88
CA PRO A 34 7.75 12.45 2.46
C PRO A 34 7.47 11.08 1.83
N ARG A 35 7.41 10.01 2.63
CA ARG A 35 7.16 8.63 2.13
C ARG A 35 5.84 8.53 1.38
N ARG A 36 4.82 9.29 1.82
CA ARG A 36 3.51 9.36 1.17
C ARG A 36 3.62 9.77 -0.30
N TRP A 37 4.43 10.78 -0.57
CA TRP A 37 4.65 11.30 -1.92
C TRP A 37 5.51 10.36 -2.77
N ILE A 38 6.47 9.68 -2.14
CA ILE A 38 7.29 8.66 -2.81
C ILE A 38 6.40 7.51 -3.29
N TYR A 39 5.54 6.95 -2.43
CA TYR A 39 4.63 5.88 -2.82
C TYR A 39 3.62 6.33 -3.88
N ALA A 40 3.01 7.52 -3.72
CA ALA A 40 2.09 8.05 -4.73
C ALA A 40 2.75 8.25 -6.09
N GLY A 41 3.98 8.78 -6.11
CA GLY A 41 4.76 8.95 -7.34
C GLY A 41 5.10 7.60 -7.97
N LEU A 42 5.54 6.64 -7.16
CA LEU A 42 5.87 5.30 -7.62
C LEU A 42 4.64 4.60 -8.23
N ASP A 43 3.49 4.67 -7.57
CA ASP A 43 2.23 4.13 -8.08
C ASP A 43 1.85 4.75 -9.44
N LEU A 44 2.05 6.06 -9.64
CA LEU A 44 1.81 6.72 -10.92
C LEU A 44 2.78 6.27 -12.01
N VAL A 45 4.07 6.12 -11.69
CA VAL A 45 5.06 5.59 -12.64
C VAL A 45 4.67 4.17 -13.06
N PHE A 46 4.33 3.29 -12.12
CA PHE A 46 3.89 1.94 -12.42
C PHE A 46 2.60 1.92 -13.24
N ALA A 47 1.62 2.76 -12.90
CA ALA A 47 0.39 2.89 -13.70
C ALA A 47 0.68 3.27 -15.15
N ALA A 48 1.57 4.25 -15.36
CA ALA A 48 1.96 4.69 -16.70
C ALA A 48 2.70 3.58 -17.46
N VAL A 49 3.68 2.92 -16.83
CA VAL A 49 4.43 1.80 -17.42
C VAL A 49 3.49 0.67 -17.81
N TYR A 50 2.55 0.28 -16.94
CA TYR A 50 1.57 -0.75 -17.25
C TYR A 50 0.66 -0.35 -18.41
N ALA A 51 0.12 0.87 -18.41
CA ALA A 51 -0.74 1.34 -19.49
C ALA A 51 0.00 1.35 -20.84
N ILE A 52 1.25 1.85 -20.86
CA ILE A 52 2.09 1.86 -22.06
C ILE A 52 2.37 0.43 -22.54
N ALA A 53 2.74 -0.48 -21.63
CA ALA A 53 2.99 -1.88 -21.99
C ALA A 53 1.74 -2.54 -22.58
N ILE A 54 0.56 -2.30 -22.00
CA ILE A 54 -0.71 -2.85 -22.48
C ILE A 54 -1.05 -2.33 -23.88
N VAL A 55 -0.87 -1.02 -24.13
CA VAL A 55 -1.27 -0.40 -25.39
C VAL A 55 -0.26 -0.63 -26.51
N LEU A 56 1.05 -0.60 -26.22
CA LEU A 56 2.10 -0.62 -27.25
C LEU A 56 2.78 -1.98 -27.43
N VAL A 57 2.88 -2.79 -26.37
CA VAL A 57 3.73 -3.99 -26.38
C VAL A 57 2.91 -5.27 -26.48
N ILE A 58 1.72 -5.31 -25.89
CA ILE A 58 0.90 -6.52 -25.78
C ILE A 58 -0.23 -6.48 -26.81
N PRO A 59 -0.08 -7.10 -28.00
CA PRO A 59 -1.19 -7.26 -28.95
C PRO A 59 -2.17 -8.30 -28.41
N ASN A 60 -3.09 -7.87 -27.53
CA ASN A 60 -4.06 -8.76 -26.92
C ASN A 60 -5.37 -8.82 -27.73
N ARG A 61 -5.71 -10.00 -28.25
CA ARG A 61 -6.95 -10.22 -29.00
C ARG A 61 -8.11 -10.72 -28.13
N LEU A 62 -7.83 -11.11 -26.89
CA LEU A 62 -8.83 -11.66 -25.97
C LEU A 62 -9.33 -10.54 -25.04
N PRO A 63 -10.60 -10.09 -25.16
CA PRO A 63 -11.13 -8.99 -24.36
C PRO A 63 -11.05 -9.26 -22.85
N SER A 64 -11.24 -10.52 -22.43
CA SER A 64 -11.18 -10.91 -21.02
C SER A 64 -9.77 -10.82 -20.42
N ALA A 65 -8.73 -11.04 -21.22
CA ALA A 65 -7.35 -10.83 -20.81
C ALA A 65 -7.01 -9.34 -20.79
N MET A 66 -7.53 -8.57 -21.75
CA MET A 66 -7.34 -7.12 -21.80
C MET A 66 -7.97 -6.42 -20.58
N LEU A 67 -9.20 -6.80 -20.22
CA LEU A 67 -9.87 -6.29 -19.02
C LEU A 67 -9.06 -6.57 -17.75
N GLN A 68 -8.52 -7.79 -17.62
CA GLN A 68 -7.67 -8.14 -16.49
C GLN A 68 -6.38 -7.31 -16.46
N LEU A 69 -5.71 -7.12 -17.60
CA LEU A 69 -4.48 -6.32 -17.64
C LEU A 69 -4.73 -4.86 -17.22
N TRP A 70 -5.87 -4.27 -17.61
CA TRP A 70 -6.25 -2.92 -17.21
C TRP A 70 -6.53 -2.77 -15.70
N THR A 71 -6.75 -3.86 -14.97
CA THR A 71 -6.91 -3.78 -13.51
C THR A 71 -5.65 -3.26 -12.81
N PHE A 72 -4.46 -3.54 -13.33
CA PHE A 72 -3.20 -3.11 -12.73
C PHE A 72 -3.00 -1.60 -12.76
N PRO A 73 -3.04 -0.90 -13.91
CA PRO A 73 -2.91 0.55 -13.92
C PRO A 73 -4.04 1.24 -13.16
N LEU A 74 -5.28 0.72 -13.24
CA LEU A 74 -6.41 1.27 -12.46
C LEU A 74 -6.20 1.13 -10.96
N ALA A 75 -5.72 -0.02 -10.50
CA ALA A 75 -5.40 -0.25 -9.09
C ALA A 75 -4.28 0.66 -8.60
N SER A 76 -3.21 0.81 -9.39
CA SER A 76 -2.10 1.73 -9.09
C SER A 76 -2.57 3.19 -9.03
N VAL A 77 -3.43 3.63 -9.95
CA VAL A 77 -4.03 4.98 -9.86
C VAL A 77 -4.89 5.14 -8.61
N ALA A 78 -5.70 4.13 -8.24
CA ALA A 78 -6.50 4.17 -7.02
C ALA A 78 -5.62 4.24 -5.76
N MET A 79 -4.49 3.53 -5.74
CA MET A 79 -3.50 3.59 -4.67
C MET A 79 -2.84 4.96 -4.57
N ALA A 80 -2.39 5.52 -5.70
CA ALA A 80 -1.83 6.87 -5.76
C ALA A 80 -2.84 7.92 -5.27
N ALA A 81 -4.09 7.83 -5.73
CA ALA A 81 -5.16 8.72 -5.32
C ALA A 81 -5.43 8.62 -3.81
N GLY A 82 -5.49 7.40 -3.27
CA GLY A 82 -5.64 7.19 -1.83
C GLY A 82 -4.50 7.78 -1.01
N MET A 83 -3.27 7.63 -1.50
CA MET A 83 -2.12 8.29 -0.93
C MET A 83 -2.26 9.82 -0.99
N VAL A 84 -2.64 10.43 -2.11
CA VAL A 84 -2.74 11.90 -2.26
C VAL A 84 -3.92 12.52 -1.50
N ILE A 85 -5.05 11.81 -1.37
CA ILE A 85 -6.22 12.30 -0.61
C ILE A 85 -5.95 12.27 0.88
N GLY A 86 -5.40 11.15 1.40
CA GLY A 86 -5.16 11.00 2.83
C GLY A 86 -6.44 10.79 3.65
N GLY A 87 -6.32 10.83 4.98
CA GLY A 87 -7.41 10.57 5.90
C GLY A 87 -7.92 9.12 5.84
N ARG A 88 -9.13 8.91 6.36
CA ARG A 88 -9.77 7.58 6.40
C ARG A 88 -10.26 7.11 5.04
N GLY A 89 -10.77 8.03 4.22
CA GLY A 89 -11.16 7.74 2.84
C GLY A 89 -9.95 7.32 2.00
N GLY A 90 -8.87 8.12 2.01
CA GLY A 90 -7.65 7.81 1.28
C GLY A 90 -6.95 6.53 1.72
N TRP A 91 -6.99 6.21 3.01
CA TRP A 91 -6.50 4.92 3.51
C TRP A 91 -7.30 3.75 2.95
N TRP A 92 -8.63 3.81 2.99
CA TRP A 92 -9.48 2.75 2.45
C TRP A 92 -9.29 2.57 0.95
N THR A 93 -9.21 3.66 0.19
CA THR A 93 -8.98 3.57 -1.26
C THR A 93 -7.61 2.98 -1.58
N ALA A 94 -6.55 3.37 -0.85
CA ALA A 94 -5.22 2.81 -1.05
C ALA A 94 -5.13 1.32 -0.68
N VAL A 95 -5.75 0.92 0.43
CA VAL A 95 -5.81 -0.50 0.85
C VAL A 95 -6.66 -1.31 -0.13
N ALA A 96 -7.81 -0.80 -0.55
CA ALA A 96 -8.66 -1.47 -1.53
C ALA A 96 -7.96 -1.63 -2.88
N GLY A 97 -7.30 -0.57 -3.38
CA GLY A 97 -6.52 -0.62 -4.61
C GLY A 97 -5.38 -1.64 -4.54
N GLY A 98 -4.60 -1.62 -3.46
CA GLY A 98 -3.53 -2.60 -3.24
C GLY A 98 -4.05 -4.03 -3.13
N SER A 99 -5.15 -4.24 -2.40
CA SER A 99 -5.76 -5.58 -2.26
C SER A 99 -6.31 -6.09 -3.59
N PHE A 100 -6.92 -5.21 -4.38
CA PHE A 100 -7.43 -5.53 -5.71
C PHE A 100 -6.28 -5.88 -6.68
N ALA A 101 -5.17 -5.13 -6.65
CA ALA A 101 -3.97 -5.47 -7.44
C ALA A 101 -3.41 -6.85 -7.08
N LEU A 102 -3.36 -7.20 -5.79
CA LEU A 102 -2.91 -8.52 -5.34
C LEU A 102 -3.87 -9.63 -5.78
N ALA A 103 -5.17 -9.43 -5.63
CA ALA A 103 -6.18 -10.38 -6.11
C ALA A 103 -6.06 -10.60 -7.63
N SER A 104 -5.88 -9.53 -8.40
CA SER A 104 -5.68 -9.61 -9.86
C SER A 104 -4.38 -10.35 -10.22
N THR A 105 -3.31 -10.14 -9.45
CA THR A 105 -2.04 -10.86 -9.62
C THR A 105 -2.22 -12.37 -9.37
N ILE A 106 -2.93 -12.75 -8.31
CA ILE A 106 -3.24 -14.16 -8.02
C ILE A 106 -4.01 -14.78 -9.19
N LEU A 107 -5.05 -14.10 -9.68
CA LEU A 107 -5.81 -14.56 -10.84
C LEU A 107 -4.93 -14.71 -12.10
N LEU A 108 -3.96 -13.80 -12.31
CA LEU A 108 -3.03 -13.87 -13.43
C LEU A 108 -2.11 -15.08 -13.32
N ILE A 109 -1.55 -15.33 -12.13
CA ILE A 109 -0.70 -16.50 -11.85
C ILE A 109 -1.48 -17.79 -12.09
N VAL A 110 -2.72 -17.88 -11.59
CA VAL A 110 -3.59 -19.05 -11.81
C VAL A 110 -3.83 -19.27 -13.30
N ARG A 111 -4.12 -18.23 -14.08
CA ARG A 111 -4.29 -18.34 -15.53
C ARG A 111 -3.03 -18.82 -16.23
N ILE A 112 -1.86 -18.26 -15.88
CA ILE A 112 -0.56 -18.71 -16.43
C ILE A 112 -0.32 -20.18 -16.10
N ALA A 113 -0.59 -20.60 -14.87
CA ALA A 113 -0.42 -22.00 -14.45
C ALA A 113 -1.35 -22.96 -15.19
N ILE A 114 -2.63 -22.59 -15.37
CA ILE A 114 -3.59 -23.39 -16.14
C ILE A 114 -3.14 -23.51 -17.60
N SER A 115 -2.76 -22.39 -18.24
CA SER A 115 -2.26 -22.39 -19.62
C SER A 115 -1.01 -23.28 -19.76
N ALA A 116 -0.06 -23.16 -18.83
CA ALA A 116 1.15 -23.97 -18.81
C ALA A 116 0.85 -25.47 -18.63
N ALA A 117 -0.09 -25.84 -17.75
CA ALA A 117 -0.49 -27.22 -17.53
C ALA A 117 -1.14 -27.83 -18.80
N VAL A 118 -2.01 -27.06 -19.48
CA VAL A 118 -2.61 -27.49 -20.75
C VAL A 118 -1.55 -27.66 -21.83
N LEU A 119 -0.61 -26.72 -21.95
CA LEU A 119 0.52 -26.82 -22.88
C LEU A 119 1.36 -28.08 -22.61
N ALA A 120 1.69 -28.34 -21.33
CA ALA A 120 2.41 -29.54 -20.90
C ALA A 120 1.68 -30.84 -21.29
N GLY A 121 0.35 -30.88 -21.11
CA GLY A 121 -0.46 -32.06 -21.45
C GLY A 121 -0.56 -32.32 -22.96
N VAL A 122 -0.79 -31.27 -23.76
CA VAL A 122 -1.04 -31.41 -25.21
C VAL A 122 0.25 -31.57 -26.01
N TYR A 123 1.31 -30.85 -25.65
CA TYR A 123 2.54 -30.77 -26.45
C TYR A 123 3.71 -31.59 -25.88
N GLY A 124 3.49 -32.38 -24.83
CA GLY A 124 4.48 -33.29 -24.26
C GLY A 124 5.78 -32.57 -23.87
N ALA A 125 6.91 -32.92 -24.50
CA ALA A 125 8.23 -32.36 -24.20
C ALA A 125 8.31 -30.83 -24.43
N PHE A 126 7.70 -30.31 -25.50
CA PHE A 126 7.62 -28.87 -25.73
C PHE A 126 6.80 -28.15 -24.66
N GLY A 127 5.71 -28.79 -24.23
CA GLY A 127 4.88 -28.27 -23.17
C GLY A 127 5.57 -28.22 -21.79
N LYS A 128 6.46 -29.18 -21.50
CA LYS A 128 7.30 -29.14 -20.29
C LYS A 128 8.23 -27.93 -20.26
N ALA A 129 8.85 -27.58 -21.40
CA ALA A 129 9.67 -26.37 -21.51
C ALA A 129 8.84 -25.09 -21.29
N ALA A 130 7.64 -25.03 -21.86
CA ALA A 130 6.71 -23.91 -21.63
C ALA A 130 6.31 -23.79 -20.14
N ALA A 131 6.14 -24.91 -19.44
CA ALA A 131 5.86 -24.91 -18.00
C ALA A 131 7.03 -24.36 -17.16
N THR A 132 8.28 -24.70 -17.51
CA THR A 132 9.45 -24.11 -16.86
C THR A 132 9.52 -22.60 -17.09
N PHE A 133 9.26 -22.16 -18.31
CA PHE A 133 9.22 -20.73 -18.62
C PHE A 133 8.09 -20.00 -17.89
N ALA A 134 6.93 -20.65 -17.70
CA ALA A 134 5.82 -20.10 -16.93
C ALA A 134 6.20 -19.82 -15.46
N LEU A 135 7.06 -20.64 -14.84
CA LEU A 135 7.56 -20.36 -13.49
C LEU A 135 8.41 -19.08 -13.43
N VAL A 136 9.28 -18.87 -14.43
CA VAL A 136 10.07 -17.64 -14.55
C VAL A 136 9.14 -16.44 -14.75
N MET A 137 8.13 -16.57 -15.61
CA MET A 137 7.14 -15.51 -15.82
C MET A 137 6.34 -15.20 -14.55
N ILE A 138 5.97 -16.21 -13.76
CA ILE A 138 5.30 -16.00 -12.47
C ILE A 138 6.22 -15.25 -11.51
N ALA A 139 7.50 -15.62 -11.42
CA ALA A 139 8.47 -14.92 -10.58
C ALA A 139 8.59 -13.43 -10.98
N LEU A 140 8.69 -13.15 -12.28
CA LEU A 140 8.72 -11.78 -12.81
C LEU A 140 7.41 -11.02 -12.52
N VAL A 141 6.26 -11.67 -12.64
CA VAL A 141 4.97 -11.05 -12.29
C VAL A 141 4.92 -10.73 -10.80
N VAL A 142 5.38 -11.61 -9.92
CA VAL A 142 5.44 -11.35 -8.48
C VAL A 142 6.37 -10.18 -8.17
N GLU A 143 7.55 -10.16 -8.78
CA GLU A 143 8.55 -9.10 -8.56
C GLU A 143 8.08 -7.74 -9.07
N LEU A 144 7.58 -7.69 -10.30
CA LEU A 144 7.21 -6.42 -10.95
C LEU A 144 5.85 -5.91 -10.48
N VAL A 145 4.89 -6.81 -10.24
CA VAL A 145 3.48 -6.42 -10.02
C VAL A 145 3.05 -6.55 -8.56
N ALA A 146 3.46 -7.61 -7.85
CA ALA A 146 2.99 -7.86 -6.49
C ALA A 146 3.82 -7.14 -5.43
N LEU A 147 5.12 -6.95 -5.66
CA LEU A 147 6.04 -6.48 -4.63
C LEU A 147 5.65 -5.10 -4.10
N LEU A 148 5.37 -4.15 -5.00
CA LEU A 148 4.97 -2.79 -4.65
C LEU A 148 3.68 -2.77 -3.79
N PRO A 149 2.54 -3.34 -4.23
CA PRO A 149 1.32 -3.34 -3.43
C PRO A 149 1.48 -4.10 -2.11
N ILE A 150 2.28 -5.17 -2.03
CA ILE A 150 2.59 -5.84 -0.75
C ILE A 150 3.26 -4.87 0.22
N VAL A 151 4.34 -4.21 -0.21
CA VAL A 151 5.10 -3.28 0.63
C VAL A 151 4.23 -2.10 1.05
N GLN A 152 3.40 -1.58 0.14
CA GLN A 152 2.53 -0.45 0.39
C GLN A 152 1.39 -0.78 1.36
N VAL A 153 0.69 -1.89 1.15
CA VAL A 153 -0.38 -2.35 2.08
C VAL A 153 0.22 -2.63 3.45
N LYS A 154 1.39 -3.28 3.51
CA LYS A 154 2.11 -3.50 4.77
C LYS A 154 2.45 -2.18 5.46
N TYR A 155 2.97 -1.19 4.72
CA TYR A 155 3.26 0.14 5.24
C TYR A 155 2.02 0.82 5.81
N LEU A 156 0.89 0.78 5.08
CA LEU A 156 -0.40 1.36 5.49
C LEU A 156 -0.99 0.74 6.76
N MET A 157 -0.66 -0.52 7.06
CA MET A 157 -1.06 -1.21 8.29
C MET A 157 -0.24 -0.76 9.52
N THR A 158 0.97 -0.24 9.30
CA THR A 158 1.83 0.23 10.39
C THR A 158 1.34 1.53 11.03
N ARG A 159 1.78 1.82 12.26
CA ARG A 159 1.51 3.11 12.92
C ARG A 159 2.13 4.30 12.18
N ALA A 160 3.21 4.09 11.43
CA ALA A 160 3.84 5.15 10.63
C ALA A 160 2.96 5.51 9.43
N GLY A 161 2.51 4.50 8.68
CA GLY A 161 1.62 4.69 7.54
C GLY A 161 0.27 5.30 7.92
N ARG A 162 -0.31 4.89 9.04
CA ARG A 162 -1.54 5.52 9.57
C ARG A 162 -1.32 7.00 9.93
N ARG A 163 -0.23 7.33 10.63
CA ARG A 163 0.11 8.73 10.94
C ARG A 163 0.37 9.57 9.70
N ALA A 164 1.03 9.01 8.68
CA ALA A 164 1.26 9.70 7.40
C ALA A 164 -0.05 10.10 6.70
N LEU A 165 -1.14 9.35 6.93
CA LEU A 165 -2.48 9.67 6.42
C LEU A 165 -3.37 10.39 7.44
N ARG A 166 -2.81 10.87 8.56
CA ARG A 166 -3.56 11.56 9.65
C ARG A 166 -4.66 10.70 10.29
N LEU A 167 -4.42 9.40 10.39
CA LEU A 167 -5.28 8.46 11.10
C LEU A 167 -4.87 8.30 12.56
N PRO A 168 -5.83 8.02 13.46
CA PRO A 168 -5.56 7.70 14.86
C PRO A 168 -4.78 6.38 15.04
#